data_AF-A0A1B8Q988-F1
#
_entry.id   AF-A0A1B8Q988-F1
#
_cell.length_a   1.000
_cell.length_b   1.000
_cell.length_c   1.000
_cell.angle_alpha   90.00
_cell.angle_beta   90.00
_cell.angle_gamma   90.00
#
_symmetry.space_group_name_H-M   'P 1'
#
loop_
_entity.id
_entity.type
_entity.pdbx_description
1 polymer ?
#
loop_
_entity_poly.entity_id
_entity_poly.type
_entity_poly.pdbx_seq_one_letter_code
_entity_poly.pdbx_strand_id
1 'polypeptide(L)'
;MADIRKFITPPDSTVNAIYAAIKAAHNETPRNYLGASIIGKPCARQLWQDFRWVACPDYDGRLLRLFETGHLEEIRLTKNLRQAGLTVYDIDANTGQQFAIVMHGGHFRGHADGVCLGIKDAPKTWHLLEYKTHSQKSFDTLTAQGVEKAKPEHFAQMQIYMHGLKLTRAYYLARNKNTDELYGERIKYDPDFAERMIERAHRIIFANEPPAKISERPDWYLCKFCDYHCYCHAGSNDLPEPLPNVNCRTCIHATPTPDGGWLCEYQETAIGEELAHIGCPEHRYIPMLFPNLSEPYAEGNNVFYRGKSGTNWMNDKRGEMNVQT
;
A
#
# COMPACT_ATOMS: atom_id res chain seq x y z
N MET A 1 -41.42 30.84 -6.99
CA MET A 1 -40.20 30.25 -7.61
C MET A 1 -40.62 28.98 -8.34
N ALA A 2 -40.07 28.70 -9.52
CA ALA A 2 -40.32 27.42 -10.19
C ALA A 2 -39.82 26.27 -9.31
N ASP A 3 -40.56 25.15 -9.25
CA ASP A 3 -40.08 23.96 -8.53
C ASP A 3 -38.91 23.33 -9.30
N ILE A 4 -37.71 23.52 -8.77
CA ILE A 4 -36.46 23.03 -9.36
C ILE A 4 -36.16 21.57 -9.01
N ARG A 5 -36.90 20.96 -8.08
CA ARG A 5 -36.65 19.57 -7.65
C ARG A 5 -36.83 18.57 -8.78
N LYS A 6 -37.66 18.89 -9.77
CA LYS A 6 -37.84 18.09 -11.00
C LYS A 6 -36.57 17.95 -11.85
N PHE A 7 -35.56 18.79 -11.62
CA PHE A 7 -34.26 18.74 -12.30
C PHE A 7 -33.17 18.08 -11.45
N ILE A 8 -33.50 17.61 -10.24
CA ILE A 8 -32.56 16.93 -9.35
C ILE A 8 -32.85 15.43 -9.47
N THR A 9 -32.07 14.74 -10.31
CA THR A 9 -32.21 13.29 -10.52
C THR A 9 -30.94 12.57 -10.06
N PRO A 10 -30.83 12.20 -8.77
CA PRO A 10 -29.71 11.42 -8.27
C PRO A 10 -29.91 9.91 -8.53
N PRO A 11 -28.89 9.16 -8.94
CA PRO A 11 -27.55 9.64 -9.32
C PRO A 11 -27.57 10.33 -10.69
N ASP A 12 -26.83 11.44 -10.81
CA ASP A 12 -26.73 12.21 -12.05
C ASP A 12 -25.97 11.42 -13.12
N SER A 13 -26.54 11.29 -14.31
CA SER A 13 -25.98 10.48 -15.40
C SER A 13 -24.67 11.06 -15.95
N THR A 14 -24.50 12.38 -15.96
CA THR A 14 -23.26 13.03 -16.41
C THR A 14 -22.14 12.79 -15.40
N VAL A 15 -22.43 12.92 -14.11
CA VAL A 15 -21.49 12.61 -13.03
C VAL A 15 -21.04 11.14 -13.10
N ASN A 16 -21.97 10.21 -13.32
CA ASN A 16 -21.63 8.80 -13.51
C ASN A 16 -20.73 8.57 -14.74
N ALA A 17 -21.01 9.25 -15.85
CA ALA A 17 -20.18 9.18 -17.05
C ALA A 17 -18.75 9.69 -16.80
N ILE A 18 -18.59 10.75 -16.01
CA ILE A 18 -17.26 11.26 -15.60
C ILE A 18 -16.51 10.21 -14.78
N TYR A 19 -17.15 9.61 -13.76
CA TYR A 19 -16.49 8.57 -12.95
C TYR A 19 -16.16 7.32 -13.78
N ALA A 20 -17.05 6.92 -14.70
CA ALA A 20 -16.78 5.80 -15.60
C ALA A 20 -15.58 6.10 -16.52
N ALA A 21 -15.49 7.30 -17.07
CA ALA A 21 -14.37 7.71 -17.92
C ALA A 21 -13.03 7.76 -17.15
N ILE A 22 -13.03 8.28 -15.92
CA ILE A 22 -11.83 8.30 -15.06
C ILE A 22 -11.37 6.87 -14.75
N LYS A 23 -12.30 5.98 -14.38
CA LYS A 23 -11.97 4.57 -14.11
C LYS A 23 -11.43 3.88 -15.36
N ALA A 24 -12.06 4.10 -16.52
CA ALA A 24 -11.61 3.50 -17.79
C ALA A 24 -10.23 4.00 -18.24
N ALA A 25 -9.87 5.23 -17.89
CA ALA A 25 -8.55 5.80 -18.19
C ALA A 25 -7.45 5.43 -17.18
N HIS A 26 -7.82 4.88 -16.02
CA HIS A 26 -6.86 4.45 -15.01
C HIS A 26 -6.19 3.15 -15.45
N ASN A 27 -4.87 3.22 -15.63
CA ASN A 27 -4.04 2.11 -16.09
C ASN A 27 -2.78 2.00 -15.24
N GLU A 28 -2.95 1.87 -13.92
CA GLU A 28 -1.84 1.74 -12.98
C GLU A 28 -1.61 0.26 -12.63
N THR A 29 -0.42 -0.23 -12.92
CA THR A 29 0.01 -1.56 -12.47
C THR A 29 0.34 -1.53 -10.98
N PRO A 30 0.09 -2.62 -10.23
CA PRO A 30 0.52 -2.73 -8.85
C PRO A 30 2.01 -2.40 -8.69
N ARG A 31 2.37 -1.68 -7.63
CA ARG A 31 3.78 -1.33 -7.36
C ARG A 31 4.59 -2.60 -7.16
N ASN A 32 5.76 -2.67 -7.79
CA ASN A 32 6.67 -3.82 -7.70
C ASN A 32 7.49 -3.88 -6.40
N TYR A 33 7.32 -2.91 -5.50
CA TYR A 33 7.98 -2.80 -4.21
C TYR A 33 6.97 -2.60 -3.08
N LEU A 34 7.36 -2.94 -1.85
CA LEU A 34 6.66 -2.54 -0.64
C LEU A 34 6.86 -1.04 -0.41
N GLY A 35 5.76 -0.29 -0.34
CA GLY A 35 5.81 1.16 -0.13
C GLY A 35 6.22 1.55 1.30
N ALA A 36 7.22 2.40 1.44
CA ALA A 36 7.60 2.98 2.73
C ALA A 36 6.50 3.86 3.37
N SER A 37 5.55 4.36 2.57
CA SER A 37 4.39 5.10 3.09
C SER A 37 3.38 4.23 3.84
N ILE A 38 3.40 2.91 3.67
CA ILE A 38 2.45 1.99 4.32
C ILE A 38 3.08 1.15 5.42
N ILE A 39 4.41 1.14 5.57
CA ILE A 39 5.13 0.26 6.51
C ILE A 39 4.70 0.40 7.98
N GLY A 40 4.22 1.59 8.36
CA GLY A 40 3.69 1.86 9.68
C GLY A 40 2.31 1.25 9.95
N LYS A 41 1.63 0.67 8.94
CA LYS A 41 0.39 -0.06 9.15
C LYS A 41 0.62 -1.15 10.20
N PRO A 42 -0.29 -1.31 11.16
CA PRO A 42 -0.07 -2.21 12.30
C PRO A 42 -0.02 -3.69 11.87
N CYS A 43 -0.79 -4.09 10.86
CA CYS A 43 -0.87 -5.48 10.41
C CYS A 43 0.25 -5.83 9.41
N ALA A 44 1.25 -6.59 9.86
CA ALA A 44 2.33 -7.07 8.99
C ALA A 44 1.85 -8.02 7.88
N ARG A 45 0.81 -8.83 8.16
CA ARG A 45 0.19 -9.72 7.18
C ARG A 45 -0.43 -8.95 6.02
N GLN A 46 -1.11 -7.83 6.31
CA GLN A 46 -1.66 -6.96 5.26
C GLN A 46 -0.55 -6.42 4.36
N LEU A 47 0.58 -5.98 4.93
CA LEU A 47 1.72 -5.49 4.16
C LEU A 47 2.36 -6.56 3.28
N TRP A 48 2.44 -7.79 3.78
CA TRP A 48 2.88 -8.94 2.99
C TRP A 48 1.93 -9.23 1.83
N GLN A 49 0.61 -9.15 2.07
CA GLN A 49 -0.43 -9.35 1.05
C GLN A 49 -0.41 -8.23 -0.01
N ASP A 50 -0.21 -6.97 0.42
CA ASP A 50 0.01 -5.81 -0.45
C ASP A 50 1.24 -6.06 -1.37
N PHE A 51 2.37 -6.48 -0.79
CA PHE A 51 3.63 -6.72 -1.52
C PHE A 51 3.55 -7.88 -2.53
N ARG A 52 2.78 -8.92 -2.21
CA ARG A 52 2.57 -10.10 -3.05
C ARG A 52 1.37 -10.00 -3.99
N TRP A 53 0.70 -8.86 -4.04
CA TRP A 53 -0.45 -8.62 -4.92
C TRP A 53 -1.54 -9.68 -4.76
N VAL A 54 -1.83 -10.07 -3.52
CA VAL A 54 -2.86 -11.09 -3.20
C VAL A 54 -4.23 -10.66 -3.70
N ALA A 55 -4.51 -9.36 -3.66
CA ALA A 55 -5.62 -8.73 -4.32
C ALA A 55 -5.13 -7.42 -4.95
N CYS A 56 -5.72 -7.05 -6.08
CA CYS A 56 -5.50 -5.75 -6.70
C CYS A 56 -6.72 -4.89 -6.39
N PRO A 57 -6.53 -3.72 -5.77
CA PRO A 57 -7.62 -2.81 -5.53
C PRO A 57 -8.29 -2.38 -6.85
N ASP A 58 -9.61 -2.47 -6.91
CA ASP A 58 -10.40 -1.89 -7.99
C ASP A 58 -11.01 -0.57 -7.50
N TYR A 59 -10.46 0.55 -7.97
CA TYR A 59 -10.88 1.87 -7.54
C TYR A 59 -11.98 2.43 -8.45
N ASP A 60 -13.04 2.95 -7.83
CA ASP A 60 -14.04 3.72 -8.57
C ASP A 60 -13.48 5.09 -9.02
N GLY A 61 -14.08 5.68 -10.07
CA GLY A 61 -13.61 6.96 -10.62
C GLY A 61 -13.69 8.14 -9.64
N ARG A 62 -14.57 8.07 -8.63
CA ARG A 62 -14.69 9.10 -7.60
C ARG A 62 -13.51 9.03 -6.63
N LEU A 63 -13.08 7.83 -6.26
CA LEU A 63 -11.93 7.57 -5.40
C LEU A 63 -10.62 7.91 -6.12
N LEU A 64 -10.49 7.57 -7.40
CA LEU A 64 -9.36 7.99 -8.23
C LEU A 64 -9.23 9.52 -8.28
N ARG A 65 -10.36 10.23 -8.45
CA ARG A 65 -10.39 11.70 -8.38
C ARG A 65 -10.02 12.25 -6.99
N LEU A 66 -10.29 11.50 -5.92
CA LEU A 66 -9.84 11.87 -4.58
C LEU A 66 -8.32 11.75 -4.44
N PHE A 67 -7.69 10.76 -5.08
CA PHE A 67 -6.22 10.66 -5.15
C PHE A 67 -5.61 11.81 -5.96
N GLU A 68 -6.20 12.13 -7.11
CA GLU A 68 -5.82 13.31 -7.91
C GLU A 68 -5.88 14.61 -7.08
N THR A 69 -6.89 14.76 -6.23
CA THR A 69 -6.98 15.91 -5.31
C THR A 69 -5.77 16.00 -4.38
N GLY A 70 -5.21 14.86 -3.95
CA GLY A 70 -3.96 14.82 -3.19
C GLY A 70 -2.78 15.35 -4.01
N HIS A 71 -2.57 14.81 -5.22
CA HIS A 71 -1.48 15.23 -6.10
C HIS A 71 -1.53 16.73 -6.45
N LEU A 72 -2.73 17.26 -6.72
CA LEU A 72 -2.91 18.69 -6.99
C LEU A 72 -2.58 19.55 -5.76
N GLU A 73 -2.84 19.04 -4.55
CA GLU A 73 -2.50 19.74 -3.31
C GLU A 73 -0.99 19.80 -3.09
N GLU A 74 -0.24 18.75 -3.41
CA GLU A 74 1.23 18.75 -3.31
C GLU A 74 1.84 19.90 -4.12
N ILE A 75 1.36 20.09 -5.36
CA ILE A 75 1.78 21.21 -6.24
C ILE A 75 1.46 22.56 -5.57
N ARG A 76 0.25 22.70 -5.01
CA ARG A 76 -0.20 23.93 -4.36
C ARG A 76 0.62 24.25 -3.11
N LEU A 77 0.87 23.26 -2.24
CA LEU A 77 1.63 23.45 -1.01
C LEU A 77 3.09 23.80 -1.29
N THR A 78 3.72 23.14 -2.27
CA THR A 78 5.07 23.51 -2.71
C THR A 78 5.12 24.96 -3.22
N LYS A 79 4.14 25.39 -4.03
CA LYS A 79 4.03 26.79 -4.47
C LYS A 79 3.88 27.75 -3.28
N ASN A 80 3.02 27.42 -2.32
CA ASN A 80 2.78 28.25 -1.14
C ASN A 80 4.06 28.42 -0.29
N LEU A 81 4.82 27.35 -0.08
CA LEU A 81 6.09 27.41 0.67
C LEU A 81 7.12 28.30 -0.04
N ARG A 82 7.25 28.17 -1.37
CA ARG A 82 8.11 29.05 -2.19
C ARG A 82 7.68 30.51 -2.07
N GLN A 83 6.39 30.80 -2.17
CA GLN A 83 5.83 32.15 -2.01
C GLN A 83 6.03 32.72 -0.59
N ALA A 84 6.07 31.87 0.43
CA ALA A 84 6.42 32.24 1.80
C ALA A 84 7.94 32.48 2.01
N GLY A 85 8.73 32.40 0.93
CA GLY A 85 10.16 32.66 0.93
C GLY A 85 11.01 31.49 1.39
N LEU A 86 10.51 30.26 1.31
CA LEU A 86 11.31 29.05 1.56
C LEU A 86 11.96 28.57 0.27
N THR A 87 13.15 27.99 0.40
CA THR A 87 13.77 27.22 -0.68
C THR A 87 13.17 25.82 -0.65
N VAL A 88 12.59 25.37 -1.77
CA VAL A 88 11.95 24.06 -1.88
C VAL A 88 12.44 23.34 -3.13
N TYR A 89 12.94 22.11 -2.94
CA TYR A 89 13.26 21.17 -3.99
C TYR A 89 12.29 19.97 -3.88
N ASP A 90 11.39 19.84 -4.84
CA ASP A 90 10.42 18.76 -5.01
C ASP A 90 10.88 17.72 -6.04
N ILE A 91 11.96 18.01 -6.76
CA ILE A 91 12.61 17.15 -7.76
C ILE A 91 14.11 17.11 -7.48
N ASP A 92 14.70 15.92 -7.52
CA ASP A 92 16.13 15.71 -7.49
C ASP A 92 16.73 16.09 -8.84
N ALA A 93 17.58 17.11 -8.85
CA ALA A 93 18.20 17.63 -10.06
C ALA A 93 19.10 16.60 -10.78
N ASN A 94 19.58 15.56 -10.08
CA ASN A 94 20.44 14.54 -10.69
C ASN A 94 19.64 13.50 -11.47
N THR A 95 18.38 13.25 -11.08
CA THR A 95 17.53 12.19 -11.67
C THR A 95 16.37 12.75 -12.48
N GLY A 96 15.99 14.01 -12.25
CA GLY A 96 14.78 14.61 -12.80
C GLY A 96 13.49 14.03 -12.21
N GLN A 97 13.58 13.26 -11.13
CA GLN A 97 12.47 12.60 -10.45
C GLN A 97 12.33 13.09 -9.00
N GLN A 98 11.24 12.73 -8.33
CA GLN A 98 11.13 12.94 -6.87
C GLN A 98 12.25 12.23 -6.11
N PHE A 99 12.61 12.77 -4.94
CA PHE A 99 13.61 12.16 -4.07
C PHE A 99 13.15 10.77 -3.64
N ALA A 100 13.89 9.74 -4.03
CA ALA A 100 13.56 8.36 -3.76
C ALA A 100 14.44 7.78 -2.63
N ILE A 101 13.83 6.95 -1.78
CA ILE A 101 14.56 5.99 -0.96
C ILE A 101 14.42 4.61 -1.58
N VAL A 102 15.51 3.86 -1.58
CA VAL A 102 15.59 2.50 -2.12
C VAL A 102 16.38 1.65 -1.15
N MET A 103 15.75 0.59 -0.65
CA MET A 103 16.32 -0.35 0.32
C MET A 103 15.93 -1.78 -0.05
N HIS A 104 16.58 -2.77 0.57
CA HIS A 104 16.30 -4.20 0.35
C HIS A 104 16.35 -4.60 -1.14
N GLY A 105 17.42 -4.20 -1.84
CA GLY A 105 17.59 -4.45 -3.27
C GLY A 105 16.62 -3.71 -4.18
N GLY A 106 15.75 -2.86 -3.64
CA GLY A 106 14.66 -2.23 -4.38
C GLY A 106 13.28 -2.80 -4.09
N HIS A 107 13.16 -3.82 -3.23
CA HIS A 107 11.87 -4.30 -2.72
C HIS A 107 11.22 -3.34 -1.73
N PHE A 108 11.95 -2.37 -1.18
CA PHE A 108 11.40 -1.35 -0.31
C PHE A 108 11.73 0.05 -0.85
N ARG A 109 10.69 0.81 -1.22
CA ARG A 109 10.87 2.14 -1.81
C ARG A 109 9.85 3.15 -1.35
N GLY A 110 10.19 4.42 -1.51
CA GLY A 110 9.28 5.53 -1.33
C GLY A 110 9.82 6.78 -1.99
N HIS A 111 8.93 7.74 -2.20
CA HIS A 111 9.22 9.02 -2.83
C HIS A 111 8.76 10.11 -1.88
N ALA A 112 9.65 11.07 -1.61
CA ALA A 112 9.36 12.22 -0.78
C ALA A 112 8.77 13.34 -1.64
N ASP A 113 7.85 14.12 -1.04
CA ASP A 113 7.24 15.28 -1.70
C ASP A 113 8.26 16.40 -1.94
N GLY A 114 9.35 16.40 -1.18
CA GLY A 114 10.50 17.27 -1.39
C GLY A 114 11.35 17.48 -0.15
N VAL A 115 12.24 18.47 -0.24
CA VAL A 115 13.03 18.99 0.87
C VAL A 115 12.96 20.52 0.86
N CYS A 116 12.97 21.14 2.03
CA CYS A 116 13.00 22.59 2.15
C CYS A 116 14.04 23.12 3.14
N LEU A 117 14.41 24.38 2.92
CA LEU A 117 15.20 25.22 3.81
C LEU A 117 14.45 26.53 4.07
N GLY A 118 14.64 27.13 5.24
CA GLY A 118 14.02 28.41 5.59
C GLY A 118 12.70 28.30 6.36
N ILE A 119 12.36 27.13 6.90
CA ILE A 119 11.28 26.96 7.89
C ILE A 119 11.51 27.99 9.01
N LYS A 120 10.50 28.81 9.33
CA LYS A 120 10.69 30.00 10.17
C LYS A 120 11.21 29.68 11.58
N ASP A 121 10.81 28.55 12.14
CA ASP A 121 11.29 28.08 13.45
C ASP A 121 12.64 27.35 13.42
N ALA A 122 13.20 27.10 12.23
CA ALA A 122 14.52 26.50 12.03
C ALA A 122 15.09 26.83 10.64
N PRO A 123 15.42 28.10 10.38
CA PRO A 123 15.68 28.59 9.02
C PRO A 123 16.94 28.01 8.38
N LYS A 124 17.88 27.47 9.19
CA LYS A 124 19.17 26.93 8.73
C LYS A 124 19.19 25.41 8.59
N THR A 125 18.10 24.71 8.90
CA THR A 125 18.04 23.25 8.86
C THR A 125 17.25 22.82 7.62
N TRP A 126 17.76 21.81 6.92
CA TRP A 126 17.01 21.12 5.88
C TRP A 126 15.95 20.21 6.49
N HIS A 127 14.74 20.27 5.95
CA HIS A 127 13.62 19.43 6.35
C HIS A 127 13.12 18.64 5.16
N LEU A 128 12.88 17.34 5.38
CA LEU A 128 12.00 16.55 4.53
C LEU A 128 10.61 17.21 4.50
N LEU A 129 9.96 17.27 3.34
CA LEU A 129 8.56 17.67 3.21
C LEU A 129 7.68 16.44 3.10
N GLU A 130 6.60 16.43 3.86
CA GLU A 130 5.52 15.44 3.74
C GLU A 130 4.18 16.17 3.77
N TYR A 131 3.40 16.03 2.71
CA TYR A 131 2.13 16.71 2.49
C TYR A 131 0.97 15.75 2.65
N LYS A 132 -0.09 16.18 3.33
CA LYS A 132 -1.31 15.38 3.49
C LYS A 132 -2.57 16.21 3.43
N THR A 133 -3.65 15.60 2.95
CA THR A 133 -5.00 16.15 3.08
C THR A 133 -5.79 15.37 4.11
N HIS A 134 -6.54 16.06 4.96
CA HIS A 134 -7.31 15.46 6.05
C HIS A 134 -8.80 15.81 5.90
N SER A 135 -9.68 14.86 6.23
CA SER A 135 -11.07 15.20 6.57
C SER A 135 -11.09 15.98 7.88
N GLN A 136 -12.18 16.71 8.15
CA GLN A 136 -12.34 17.48 9.40
C GLN A 136 -11.96 16.67 10.66
N LYS A 137 -12.61 15.51 10.87
CA LYS A 137 -12.33 14.64 12.03
C LYS A 137 -10.86 14.22 12.14
N SER A 138 -10.23 13.91 11.01
CA SER A 138 -8.82 13.52 10.95
C SER A 138 -7.88 14.71 11.19
N PHE A 139 -8.31 15.92 10.85
CA PHE A 139 -7.58 17.15 11.09
C PHE A 139 -7.68 17.56 12.56
N ASP A 140 -8.87 17.51 13.16
CA ASP A 140 -9.07 17.82 14.59
C ASP A 140 -8.23 16.90 15.50
N THR A 141 -8.13 15.62 15.14
CA THR A 141 -7.28 14.67 15.88
C THR A 141 -5.79 15.00 15.72
N LEU A 142 -5.37 15.36 14.49
CA LEU A 142 -4.00 15.75 14.18
C LEU A 142 -3.59 17.01 14.96
N THR A 143 -4.40 18.06 14.91
CA THR A 143 -4.10 19.33 15.57
C THR A 143 -4.04 19.18 17.10
N ALA A 144 -4.85 18.29 17.67
CA ALA A 144 -4.87 18.04 19.11
C ALA A 144 -3.72 17.17 19.61
N GLN A 145 -3.21 16.23 18.79
CA GLN A 145 -2.32 15.16 19.27
C GLN A 145 -0.94 15.11 18.60
N GLY A 146 -0.74 15.82 17.49
CA GLY A 146 0.44 15.72 16.64
C GLY A 146 0.44 14.46 15.76
N VAL A 147 1.27 14.46 14.72
CA VAL A 147 1.32 13.42 13.69
C VAL A 147 1.72 12.06 14.25
N GLU A 148 2.64 12.00 15.22
CA GLU A 148 3.12 10.73 15.79
C GLU A 148 1.98 9.91 16.40
N LYS A 149 1.07 10.57 17.13
CA LYS A 149 -0.09 9.91 17.76
C LYS A 149 -1.27 9.79 16.80
N ALA A 150 -1.59 10.86 16.08
CA ALA A 150 -2.79 10.90 15.23
C ALA A 150 -2.62 10.07 13.94
N LYS A 151 -1.39 9.98 13.42
CA LYS A 151 -1.01 9.30 12.17
C LYS A 151 0.35 8.58 12.30
N PRO A 152 0.43 7.51 13.11
CA PRO A 152 1.68 6.75 13.27
C PRO A 152 2.29 6.25 11.95
N GLU A 153 1.44 5.95 10.95
CA GLU A 153 1.87 5.56 9.60
C GLU A 153 2.68 6.67 8.90
N HIS A 154 2.21 7.92 8.99
CA HIS A 154 2.90 9.06 8.37
C HIS A 154 4.18 9.40 9.13
N PHE A 155 4.17 9.26 10.46
CA PHE A 155 5.38 9.39 11.26
C PHE A 155 6.42 8.35 10.82
N ALA A 156 6.03 7.08 10.68
CA ALA A 156 6.94 6.03 10.24
C ALA A 156 7.52 6.29 8.83
N GLN A 157 6.66 6.74 7.89
CA GLN A 157 7.09 7.16 6.57
C GLN A 157 8.18 8.24 6.62
N MET A 158 7.94 9.32 7.38
CA MET A 158 8.91 10.40 7.52
C MET A 158 10.22 9.95 8.16
N GLN A 159 10.18 9.05 9.15
CA GLN A 159 11.39 8.51 9.80
C GLN A 159 12.26 7.71 8.81
N ILE A 160 11.65 6.90 7.95
CA ILE A 160 12.37 6.14 6.90
C ILE A 160 12.94 7.07 5.84
N TYR A 161 12.16 8.07 5.42
CA TYR A 161 12.61 9.03 4.41
C TYR A 161 13.78 9.88 4.94
N MET A 162 13.71 10.34 6.20
CA MET A 162 14.82 11.02 6.85
C MET A 162 16.06 10.13 6.94
N HIS A 163 15.92 8.84 7.29
CA HIS A 163 17.05 7.90 7.30
C HIS A 163 17.67 7.75 5.92
N GLY A 164 16.87 7.43 4.88
CA GLY A 164 17.37 7.20 3.52
C GLY A 164 17.98 8.44 2.86
N LEU A 165 17.42 9.62 3.12
CA LEU A 165 17.89 10.90 2.56
C LEU A 165 18.90 11.62 3.45
N LYS A 166 19.30 11.02 4.59
CA LYS A 166 20.25 11.58 5.57
C LYS A 166 19.83 12.95 6.11
N LEU A 167 18.52 13.12 6.34
CA LEU A 167 17.94 14.32 6.92
C LEU A 167 17.71 14.12 8.42
N THR A 168 17.80 15.19 9.20
CA THR A 168 17.59 15.14 10.67
C THR A 168 16.24 15.70 11.11
N ARG A 169 15.50 16.29 10.17
CA ARG A 169 14.20 16.94 10.40
C ARG A 169 13.25 16.67 9.24
N ALA A 170 11.97 16.62 9.56
CA ALA A 170 10.88 16.68 8.61
C ALA A 170 9.92 17.82 8.97
N TYR A 171 9.16 18.28 7.99
CA TYR A 171 8.09 19.23 8.12
C TYR A 171 6.83 18.62 7.50
N TYR A 172 5.92 18.21 8.37
CA TYR A 172 4.63 17.67 8.00
C TYR A 172 3.66 18.83 7.80
N LEU A 173 3.15 18.99 6.57
CA LEU A 173 2.23 20.07 6.21
C LEU A 173 0.91 19.47 5.73
N ALA A 174 -0.14 19.67 6.52
CA ALA A 174 -1.45 19.12 6.24
C ALA A 174 -2.48 20.20 5.95
N ARG A 175 -3.40 19.90 5.02
CA ARG A 175 -4.57 20.71 4.72
C ARG A 175 -5.85 20.04 5.22
N ASN A 176 -6.73 20.82 5.83
CA ASN A 176 -8.11 20.44 6.06
C ASN A 176 -8.94 20.59 4.77
N LYS A 177 -9.52 19.50 4.26
CA LYS A 177 -10.32 19.50 3.03
C LYS A 177 -11.62 20.27 3.13
N ASN A 178 -12.10 20.55 4.34
CA ASN A 178 -13.36 21.24 4.57
C ASN A 178 -13.19 22.76 4.66
N THR A 179 -12.12 23.22 5.28
CA THR A 179 -11.91 24.64 5.63
C THR A 179 -10.72 25.27 4.92
N ASP A 180 -9.90 24.48 4.22
CA ASP A 180 -8.62 24.90 3.62
C ASP A 180 -7.53 25.29 4.64
N GLU A 181 -7.79 25.10 5.94
CA GLU A 181 -6.83 25.40 7.01
C GLU A 181 -5.58 24.52 6.89
N LEU A 182 -4.42 25.12 7.21
CA LEU A 182 -3.13 24.45 7.20
C LEU A 182 -2.66 24.13 8.62
N TYR A 183 -2.05 22.97 8.78
CA TYR A 183 -1.34 22.53 9.97
C TYR A 183 0.11 22.21 9.60
N GLY A 184 1.06 22.74 10.36
CA GLY A 184 2.49 22.50 10.17
C GLY A 184 3.13 21.93 11.44
N GLU A 185 3.90 20.85 11.31
CA GLU A 185 4.58 20.22 12.44
C GLU A 185 6.02 19.83 12.07
N ARG A 186 6.97 20.16 12.95
CA ARG A 186 8.37 19.76 12.79
C ARG A 186 8.64 18.46 13.53
N ILE A 187 9.17 17.47 12.82
CA ILE A 187 9.52 16.17 13.38
C ILE A 187 11.03 16.03 13.48
N LYS A 188 11.48 15.38 14.55
CA LYS A 188 12.89 15.00 14.74
C LYS A 188 13.11 13.59 14.22
N TYR A 189 14.25 13.40 13.55
CA TYR A 189 14.71 12.08 13.20
C TYR A 189 15.03 11.24 14.44
N ASP A 190 14.50 10.02 14.46
CA ASP A 190 14.76 8.95 15.44
C ASP A 190 15.38 7.76 14.67
N PRO A 191 16.72 7.57 14.77
CA PRO A 191 17.40 6.53 14.03
C PRO A 191 16.98 5.13 14.45
N ASP A 192 16.81 4.89 15.76
CA ASP A 192 16.42 3.57 16.26
C ASP A 192 15.01 3.22 15.77
N PHE A 193 14.10 4.19 15.73
CA PHE A 193 12.76 3.97 15.17
C PHE A 193 12.82 3.64 13.68
N ALA A 194 13.58 4.41 12.90
CA ALA A 194 13.70 4.18 11.46
C ALA A 194 14.29 2.80 11.16
N GLU A 195 15.36 2.40 11.86
CA GLU A 195 15.98 1.09 11.71
C GLU A 195 15.01 -0.05 12.07
N ARG A 196 14.22 0.09 13.13
CA ARG A 196 13.16 -0.89 13.45
C ARG A 196 12.13 -1.04 12.34
N MET A 197 11.76 0.05 11.66
CA MET A 197 10.81 -0.01 10.53
C MET A 197 11.44 -0.59 9.27
N ILE A 198 12.72 -0.32 9.01
CA ILE A 198 13.48 -0.92 7.90
C ILE A 198 13.63 -2.43 8.12
N GLU A 199 13.95 -2.86 9.34
CA GLU A 199 14.00 -4.28 9.71
C GLU A 199 12.62 -4.94 9.67
N ARG A 200 11.56 -4.23 10.05
CA ARG A 200 10.17 -4.70 9.84
C ARG A 200 9.90 -4.95 8.36
N ALA A 201 10.31 -4.04 7.47
CA ALA A 201 10.15 -4.21 6.03
C ALA A 201 10.93 -5.44 5.52
N HIS A 202 12.18 -5.63 5.98
CA HIS A 202 12.99 -6.81 5.68
C HIS A 202 12.25 -8.11 6.01
N ARG A 203 11.77 -8.25 7.26
CA ARG A 203 11.05 -9.44 7.72
C ARG A 203 9.77 -9.71 6.94
N ILE A 204 9.08 -8.66 6.48
CA ILE A 204 7.85 -8.80 5.70
C ILE A 204 8.19 -9.23 4.27
N ILE A 205 9.13 -8.53 3.61
CA ILE A 205 9.49 -8.79 2.21
C ILE A 205 9.99 -10.21 2.03
N PHE A 206 10.94 -10.64 2.87
CA PHE A 206 11.60 -11.93 2.73
C PHE A 206 10.88 -13.09 3.45
N ALA A 207 9.64 -12.89 3.89
CA ALA A 207 8.84 -13.98 4.44
C ALA A 207 8.25 -14.85 3.31
N ASN A 208 8.59 -16.14 3.35
CA ASN A 208 7.99 -17.16 2.48
C ASN A 208 6.52 -17.41 2.83
N GLU A 209 6.17 -17.23 4.10
CA GLU A 209 4.82 -17.41 4.62
C GLU A 209 4.21 -16.07 5.06
N PRO A 210 2.88 -15.90 5.00
CA PRO A 210 2.27 -14.69 5.51
C PRO A 210 2.54 -14.52 7.02
N PRO A 211 2.97 -13.34 7.49
CA PRO A 211 3.15 -13.05 8.91
C PRO A 211 1.90 -13.34 9.75
N ALA A 212 2.06 -13.52 11.06
CA ALA A 212 0.95 -13.75 11.99
C ALA A 212 -0.17 -12.69 11.86
N LYS A 213 -1.41 -13.10 12.17
CA LYS A 213 -2.56 -12.17 12.12
C LYS A 213 -2.38 -11.14 13.22
N ILE A 214 -2.84 -9.92 12.96
CA ILE A 214 -2.93 -8.91 14.02
C ILE A 214 -3.98 -9.26 15.09
N SER A 215 -4.97 -10.07 14.71
CA SER A 215 -5.99 -10.60 15.60
C SER A 215 -6.51 -11.92 15.06
N GLU A 216 -6.81 -12.88 15.93
CA GLU A 216 -7.56 -14.09 15.53
C GLU A 216 -9.06 -13.82 15.39
N ARG A 217 -9.55 -12.69 15.92
CA ARG A 217 -10.95 -12.28 15.83
C ARG A 217 -11.26 -11.69 14.45
N PRO A 218 -12.13 -12.31 13.63
CA PRO A 218 -12.49 -11.79 12.31
C PRO A 218 -13.19 -10.44 12.35
N ASP A 219 -13.85 -10.11 13.46
CA ASP A 219 -14.60 -8.88 13.70
C ASP A 219 -13.74 -7.75 14.29
N TRP A 220 -12.44 -7.99 14.52
CA TRP A 220 -11.51 -6.96 14.99
C TRP A 220 -11.53 -5.76 14.04
N TYR A 221 -11.52 -4.54 14.59
CA TYR A 221 -11.83 -3.33 13.81
C TYR A 221 -10.90 -3.13 12.60
N LEU A 222 -9.62 -3.54 12.69
CA LEU A 222 -8.70 -3.50 11.55
C LEU A 222 -8.95 -4.61 10.54
N CYS A 223 -9.33 -5.81 10.99
CA CYS A 223 -9.62 -6.94 10.11
C CYS A 223 -10.93 -6.71 9.34
N LYS A 224 -11.95 -6.17 10.00
CA LYS A 224 -13.29 -5.95 9.42
C LYS A 224 -13.27 -5.06 8.17
N PHE A 225 -12.34 -4.11 8.09
CA PHE A 225 -12.20 -3.19 6.96
C PHE A 225 -10.95 -3.50 6.10
N CYS A 226 -10.35 -4.68 6.27
CA CYS A 226 -9.21 -5.10 5.48
C CYS A 226 -9.68 -5.77 4.18
N ASP A 227 -9.18 -5.32 3.04
CA ASP A 227 -9.51 -5.89 1.73
C ASP A 227 -9.07 -7.37 1.59
N TYR A 228 -8.19 -7.84 2.47
CA TYR A 228 -7.71 -9.22 2.50
C TYR A 228 -8.41 -10.10 3.54
N HIS A 229 -9.52 -9.65 4.11
CA HIS A 229 -10.23 -10.35 5.18
C HIS A 229 -10.52 -11.81 4.84
N CYS A 230 -11.03 -12.09 3.64
CA CYS A 230 -11.39 -13.44 3.19
C CYS A 230 -10.18 -14.39 3.04
N TYR A 231 -8.98 -13.87 2.79
CA TYR A 231 -7.74 -14.67 2.71
C TYR A 231 -7.08 -14.88 4.08
N CYS A 232 -7.55 -14.18 5.11
CA CYS A 232 -6.97 -14.19 6.46
C CYS A 232 -7.89 -14.91 7.47
N HIS A 233 -9.20 -14.71 7.35
CA HIS A 233 -10.22 -15.25 8.23
C HIS A 233 -11.16 -16.19 7.48
N ALA A 234 -11.53 -17.27 8.16
CA ALA A 234 -12.49 -18.25 7.68
C ALA A 234 -13.83 -17.60 7.30
N GLY A 235 -14.26 -17.81 6.06
CA GLY A 235 -15.63 -17.58 5.62
C GLY A 235 -16.51 -18.83 5.81
N SER A 236 -17.71 -18.82 5.24
CA SER A 236 -18.61 -19.98 5.22
C SER A 236 -18.20 -21.04 4.20
N ASN A 237 -17.49 -20.65 3.14
CA ASN A 237 -17.05 -21.52 2.05
C ASN A 237 -15.61 -22.00 2.28
N ASP A 238 -15.25 -23.15 1.75
CA ASP A 238 -13.87 -23.67 1.83
C ASP A 238 -12.86 -22.73 1.16
N LEU A 239 -13.25 -22.12 0.04
CA LEU A 239 -12.45 -21.18 -0.71
C LEU A 239 -12.92 -19.74 -0.47
N PRO A 240 -12.00 -18.76 -0.45
CA PRO A 240 -12.35 -17.35 -0.44
C PRO A 240 -13.00 -16.94 -1.77
N GLU A 241 -13.88 -15.95 -1.70
CA GLU A 241 -14.49 -15.33 -2.87
C GLU A 241 -14.20 -13.82 -2.85
N PRO A 242 -13.52 -13.27 -3.87
CA PRO A 242 -12.84 -13.99 -4.95
C PRO A 242 -11.64 -14.81 -4.46
N LEU A 243 -11.09 -15.68 -5.33
CA LEU A 243 -9.77 -16.30 -5.11
C LEU A 243 -8.66 -15.24 -5.10
N PRO A 244 -7.50 -15.51 -4.48
CA PRO A 244 -6.33 -14.64 -4.61
C PRO A 244 -5.99 -14.38 -6.07
N ASN A 245 -5.48 -13.19 -6.38
CA ASN A 245 -5.06 -12.87 -7.74
C ASN A 245 -3.94 -13.80 -8.22
N VAL A 246 -4.05 -14.25 -9.47
CA VAL A 246 -3.10 -15.15 -10.10
C VAL A 246 -1.92 -14.37 -10.64
N ASN A 247 -0.77 -14.49 -9.99
CA ASN A 247 0.49 -13.88 -10.40
C ASN A 247 1.65 -14.65 -9.75
N CYS A 248 2.90 -14.49 -10.19
CA CYS A 248 3.99 -15.28 -9.60
C CYS A 248 4.19 -14.98 -8.11
N ARG A 249 3.89 -13.77 -7.61
CA ARG A 249 4.10 -13.44 -6.18
C ARG A 249 3.11 -14.14 -5.24
N THR A 250 1.99 -14.63 -5.75
CA THR A 250 1.04 -15.50 -5.01
C THR A 250 1.32 -16.99 -5.19
N CYS A 251 2.40 -17.35 -5.91
CA CYS A 251 2.84 -18.72 -6.09
C CYS A 251 3.69 -19.21 -4.90
N ILE A 252 3.55 -20.49 -4.51
CA ILE A 252 4.44 -21.15 -3.52
C ILE A 252 5.89 -21.18 -3.94
N HIS A 253 6.14 -21.16 -5.25
CA HIS A 253 7.50 -21.27 -5.80
C HIS A 253 8.23 -19.93 -5.87
N ALA A 254 7.58 -18.82 -5.50
CA ALA A 254 8.17 -17.50 -5.66
C ALA A 254 8.82 -16.99 -4.38
N THR A 255 10.15 -16.87 -4.44
CA THR A 255 11.01 -16.33 -3.38
C THR A 255 11.55 -14.96 -3.80
N PRO A 256 11.35 -13.89 -3.03
CA PRO A 256 11.97 -12.59 -3.31
C PRO A 256 13.47 -12.65 -3.04
N THR A 257 14.28 -12.14 -3.95
CA THR A 257 15.74 -12.16 -3.84
C THR A 257 16.29 -10.84 -3.27
N PRO A 258 17.44 -10.86 -2.56
CA PRO A 258 17.99 -9.66 -1.91
C PRO A 258 18.35 -8.49 -2.84
N ASP A 259 18.49 -8.74 -4.13
CA ASP A 259 18.80 -7.77 -5.19
C ASP A 259 17.55 -7.11 -5.81
N GLY A 260 16.37 -7.29 -5.21
CA GLY A 260 15.12 -6.71 -5.70
C GLY A 260 14.39 -7.56 -6.74
N GLY A 261 14.93 -8.73 -7.08
CA GLY A 261 14.32 -9.69 -7.98
C GLY A 261 13.41 -10.70 -7.29
N TRP A 262 12.99 -11.69 -8.06
CA TRP A 262 12.24 -12.86 -7.61
C TRP A 262 12.79 -14.11 -8.28
N LEU A 263 12.89 -15.21 -7.54
CA LEU A 263 13.31 -16.53 -8.02
C LEU A 263 12.09 -17.45 -8.06
N CYS A 264 11.93 -18.20 -9.14
CA CYS A 264 11.03 -19.34 -9.21
C CYS A 264 11.80 -20.59 -8.78
N GLU A 265 11.54 -21.10 -7.58
CA GLU A 265 12.20 -22.28 -7.01
C GLU A 265 11.89 -23.55 -7.81
N TYR A 266 10.73 -23.63 -8.48
CA TYR A 266 10.36 -24.79 -9.29
C TYR A 266 11.10 -24.86 -10.64
N GLN A 267 11.38 -23.70 -11.24
CA GLN A 267 12.10 -23.64 -12.52
C GLN A 267 13.59 -23.32 -12.34
N GLU A 268 14.01 -22.97 -11.12
CA GLU A 268 15.37 -22.52 -10.80
C GLU A 268 15.82 -21.31 -11.65
N THR A 269 14.88 -20.41 -11.97
CA THR A 269 15.15 -19.22 -12.80
C THR A 269 14.59 -17.94 -12.19
N ALA A 270 15.18 -16.80 -12.54
CA ALA A 270 14.65 -15.49 -12.19
C ALA A 270 13.29 -15.27 -12.85
N ILE A 271 12.32 -14.75 -12.10
CA ILE A 271 11.00 -14.41 -12.59
C ILE A 271 11.08 -13.05 -13.31
N GLY A 272 10.86 -13.07 -14.63
CA GLY A 272 10.77 -11.85 -15.44
C GLY A 272 9.55 -11.00 -15.09
N GLU A 273 9.61 -9.70 -15.42
CA GLU A 273 8.59 -8.71 -15.05
C GLU A 273 7.18 -9.04 -15.57
N GLU A 274 7.05 -9.49 -16.82
CA GLU A 274 5.77 -9.87 -17.40
C GLU A 274 5.15 -11.05 -16.65
N LEU A 275 5.90 -12.14 -16.51
CA LEU A 275 5.47 -13.35 -15.79
C LEU A 275 5.15 -13.03 -14.33
N ALA A 276 5.86 -12.09 -13.71
CA ALA A 276 5.57 -11.67 -12.34
C ALA A 276 4.11 -11.24 -12.16
N HIS A 277 3.52 -10.58 -13.16
CA HIS A 277 2.16 -10.04 -13.12
C HIS A 277 1.10 -11.07 -13.54
N ILE A 278 1.37 -11.90 -14.54
CA ILE A 278 0.36 -12.83 -15.09
C ILE A 278 0.44 -14.23 -14.47
N GLY A 279 1.58 -14.65 -13.94
CA GLY A 279 1.83 -16.04 -13.54
C GLY A 279 2.01 -16.99 -14.73
N CYS A 280 2.37 -18.25 -14.45
CA CYS A 280 2.63 -19.28 -15.47
C CYS A 280 1.73 -20.53 -15.26
N PRO A 281 1.66 -21.48 -16.22
CA PRO A 281 0.87 -22.72 -16.06
C PRO A 281 1.20 -23.54 -14.80
N GLU A 282 2.45 -23.43 -14.33
CA GLU A 282 2.98 -24.09 -13.13
C GLU A 282 2.63 -23.37 -11.82
N HIS A 283 1.89 -22.26 -11.87
CA HIS A 283 1.50 -21.50 -10.69
C HIS A 283 0.68 -22.37 -9.73
N ARG A 284 1.06 -22.33 -8.44
CA ARG A 284 0.34 -22.96 -7.33
C ARG A 284 0.23 -21.98 -6.19
N TYR A 285 -0.97 -21.71 -5.72
CA TYR A 285 -1.22 -20.72 -4.68
C TYR A 285 -0.52 -21.07 -3.37
N ILE A 286 -0.05 -20.04 -2.66
CA ILE A 286 0.43 -20.17 -1.27
C ILE A 286 -0.70 -20.74 -0.39
N PRO A 287 -0.54 -21.93 0.23
CA PRO A 287 -1.57 -22.60 1.01
C PRO A 287 -2.23 -21.71 2.07
N MET A 288 -1.42 -20.88 2.72
CA MET A 288 -1.83 -20.01 3.83
C MET A 288 -2.73 -18.84 3.40
N LEU A 289 -3.03 -18.69 2.10
CA LEU A 289 -4.05 -17.78 1.59
C LEU A 289 -5.47 -18.35 1.69
N PHE A 290 -5.62 -19.63 2.07
CA PHE A 290 -6.90 -20.32 2.17
C PHE A 290 -7.22 -20.73 3.62
N PRO A 291 -7.87 -19.86 4.41
CA PRO A 291 -8.04 -20.07 5.85
C PRO A 291 -8.96 -21.24 6.24
N ASN A 292 -9.68 -21.81 5.28
CA ASN A 292 -10.57 -22.97 5.46
C ASN A 292 -10.04 -24.25 4.81
N LEU A 293 -8.84 -24.22 4.24
CA LEU A 293 -8.14 -25.40 3.77
C LEU A 293 -7.11 -25.83 4.80
N SER A 294 -6.88 -27.14 4.88
CA SER A 294 -5.99 -27.77 5.85
C SER A 294 -5.22 -28.92 5.21
N GLU A 295 -4.20 -29.40 5.92
CA GLU A 295 -3.41 -30.59 5.55
C GLU A 295 -2.85 -30.53 4.12
N PRO A 296 -2.18 -29.42 3.71
CA PRO A 296 -1.64 -29.33 2.36
C PRO A 296 -0.56 -30.39 2.15
N TYR A 297 -0.64 -31.13 1.05
CA TYR A 297 0.43 -32.02 0.59
C TYR A 297 0.65 -31.88 -0.92
N ALA A 298 1.87 -32.17 -1.37
CA ALA A 298 2.23 -32.06 -2.78
C ALA A 298 2.50 -33.44 -3.41
N GLU A 299 2.06 -33.61 -4.66
CA GLU A 299 2.46 -34.72 -5.53
C GLU A 299 2.91 -34.13 -6.88
N GLY A 300 4.22 -34.20 -7.15
CA GLY A 300 4.83 -33.40 -8.21
C GLY A 300 4.61 -31.91 -7.95
N ASN A 301 4.08 -31.18 -8.93
CA ASN A 301 3.71 -29.77 -8.78
C ASN A 301 2.26 -29.58 -8.29
N ASN A 302 1.46 -30.63 -8.12
CA ASN A 302 0.07 -30.48 -7.70
C ASN A 302 -0.01 -30.35 -6.17
N VAL A 303 -0.87 -29.46 -5.68
CA VAL A 303 -1.08 -29.27 -4.24
C VAL A 303 -2.50 -29.65 -3.88
N PHE A 304 -2.65 -30.52 -2.90
CA PHE A 304 -3.92 -31.05 -2.44
C PHE A 304 -4.24 -30.51 -1.06
N TYR A 305 -5.52 -30.34 -0.78
CA TYR A 305 -6.02 -29.74 0.45
C TYR A 305 -7.28 -30.43 0.92
N ARG A 306 -7.49 -30.45 2.23
CA ARG A 306 -8.77 -30.81 2.83
C ARG A 306 -9.55 -29.57 3.26
N GLY A 307 -10.73 -29.36 2.67
CA GLY A 307 -11.66 -28.31 3.05
C GLY A 307 -12.41 -28.61 4.34
N LYS A 308 -12.86 -27.57 5.05
CA LYS A 308 -13.70 -27.72 6.25
C LYS A 308 -15.05 -28.37 5.96
N SER A 309 -15.56 -28.25 4.73
CA SER A 309 -16.76 -28.96 4.29
C SER A 309 -16.57 -30.48 4.16
N GLY A 310 -15.32 -30.96 4.21
CA GLY A 310 -14.95 -32.35 3.88
C GLY A 310 -14.60 -32.56 2.41
N THR A 311 -14.77 -31.55 1.56
CA THR A 311 -14.34 -31.58 0.16
C THR A 311 -12.82 -31.63 0.06
N ASN A 312 -12.30 -32.54 -0.76
CA ASN A 312 -10.89 -32.55 -1.13
C ASN A 312 -10.68 -31.64 -2.34
N TRP A 313 -9.79 -30.67 -2.19
CA TRP A 313 -9.44 -29.69 -3.21
C TRP A 313 -8.05 -29.98 -3.76
N MET A 314 -7.84 -29.63 -5.02
CA MET A 314 -6.58 -29.77 -5.73
C MET A 314 -6.30 -28.47 -6.50
N ASN A 315 -5.10 -27.94 -6.35
CA ASN A 315 -4.53 -26.91 -7.20
C ASN A 315 -3.55 -27.59 -8.16
N ASP A 316 -4.00 -27.89 -9.36
CA ASP A 316 -3.25 -28.60 -10.42
C ASP A 316 -3.00 -27.72 -11.66
N LYS A 317 -3.59 -26.53 -11.70
CA LYS A 317 -3.46 -25.58 -12.81
C LYS A 317 -3.42 -24.15 -12.32
N ARG A 318 -2.84 -23.28 -13.15
CA ARG A 318 -2.78 -21.84 -12.93
C ARG A 318 -4.16 -21.27 -12.58
N GLY A 319 -4.29 -20.76 -11.36
CA GLY A 319 -5.47 -20.03 -10.93
C GLY A 319 -6.70 -20.86 -10.59
N GLU A 320 -6.61 -22.19 -10.62
CA GLU A 320 -7.75 -23.09 -10.41
C GLU A 320 -7.64 -23.87 -9.10
N MET A 321 -8.80 -24.02 -8.44
CA MET A 321 -9.00 -24.93 -7.31
C MET A 321 -10.08 -25.92 -7.72
N ASN A 322 -9.68 -27.15 -8.04
CA ASN A 322 -10.55 -28.21 -8.55
C ASN A 322 -10.92 -29.19 -7.43
N VAL A 323 -12.10 -29.80 -7.49
CA VAL A 323 -12.47 -30.87 -6.57
C VAL A 323 -11.76 -32.16 -6.99
N GLN A 324 -11.11 -32.84 -6.05
CA GLN A 324 -10.54 -34.16 -6.27
C GLN A 324 -11.68 -35.17 -6.31
N THR A 325 -11.98 -35.69 -7.50
CA THR A 325 -13.02 -36.70 -7.75
C THR A 325 -12.59 -38.10 -7.34
#